data_AF-A0A3M1BWI4-F1
#
_entry.id   AF-A0A3M1BWI4-F1
#
_cell.length_a   1.000
_cell.length_b   1.000
_cell.length_c   1.000
_cell.angle_alpha   90.00
_cell.angle_beta   90.00
_cell.angle_gamma   90.00
#
_symmetry.space_group_name_H-M   'P 1'
#
loop_
_entity.id
_entity.type
_entity.pdbx_description
1 polymer ?
#
loop_
_entity_poly.entity_id
_entity_poly.type
_entity_poly.pdbx_seq_one_letter_code
_entity_poly.pdbx_strand_id
1 'polypeptide(L)'
;TDLADYIGDFTGIMERYGQKAVFYAHAGAGEIHLRPILNLKKEEDVILFRKISEEVAGLVKRYKGALSGEHGDGRVRAEFLPKVIGKENYELLRRIKQTWDPKGIFNPGKIVDAPPMDSSLRYEPGQTTPDYKTLLDFSRDGGILRHVEKCNGSGDCRKLPTAGGTMCPSYHATRTEMHTTRARANALREILSQPQDPLRPFDSEALKEVLDLCLSCKACASECPSTVDMAALKAEVMYQYQLNHGYSLRNRLFAGSHELYRLGRVARPLANALMTNPLAASVLKKAAGIHPRRSLPPIPKETWRGWFNNGGNDPAGEKEVYLFCDEFTNYTDPAPGIA
;
A
#
# COMPACT_ATOMS: atom_id res chain seq x y z
N THR A 1 -1.12 -3.04 39.80
CA THR A 1 -1.28 -3.06 38.33
C THR A 1 -0.67 -1.79 37.82
N ASP A 2 0.49 -1.90 37.18
CA ASP A 2 1.37 -0.74 37.02
C ASP A 2 1.03 0.08 35.76
N LEU A 3 0.04 -0.38 34.99
CA LEU A 3 -0.35 0.20 33.69
C LEU A 3 -0.84 1.65 33.81
N ALA A 4 -1.67 1.93 34.82
CA ALA A 4 -2.21 3.27 35.04
C ALA A 4 -1.10 4.25 35.45
N ASP A 5 -0.24 3.83 36.38
CA ASP A 5 0.90 4.63 36.84
C ASP A 5 1.91 4.88 35.72
N TYR A 6 2.19 3.86 34.90
CA TYR A 6 3.05 4.01 33.72
C TYR A 6 2.49 5.01 32.71
N ILE A 7 1.17 4.97 32.44
CA ILE A 7 0.51 5.94 31.56
C ILE A 7 0.58 7.35 32.15
N GLY A 8 0.39 7.50 33.47
CA GLY A 8 0.52 8.78 34.17
C GLY A 8 1.93 9.36 34.02
N ASP A 9 2.95 8.56 34.34
CA ASP A 9 4.36 8.98 34.21
C ASP A 9 4.74 9.31 32.76
N PHE A 10 4.29 8.51 31.79
CA PHE A 10 4.51 8.79 30.37
C PHE A 10 3.84 10.10 29.93
N THR A 11 2.61 10.34 30.40
CA THR A 11 1.89 11.60 30.14
C THR A 11 2.69 12.79 30.70
N GLY A 12 3.24 12.66 31.91
CA GLY A 12 4.13 13.67 32.47
C GLY A 12 5.42 13.90 31.66
N ILE A 13 5.98 12.87 30.99
CA ILE A 13 7.07 13.06 30.01
C ILE A 13 6.57 13.94 28.86
N MET A 14 5.40 13.62 28.28
CA MET A 14 4.86 14.37 27.15
C MET A 14 4.60 15.84 27.50
N GLU A 15 4.04 16.11 28.69
CA GLU A 15 3.78 17.46 29.20
C GLU A 15 5.07 18.28 29.32
N ARG A 16 6.16 17.72 29.85
CA ARG A 16 7.46 18.41 29.96
C ARG A 16 8.02 18.84 28.61
N TYR A 17 7.78 18.05 27.58
CA TYR A 17 8.22 18.35 26.22
C TYR A 17 7.18 19.13 25.39
N GLY A 18 6.02 19.49 25.98
CA GLY A 18 4.93 20.15 25.27
C GLY A 18 4.34 19.30 24.13
N GLN A 19 4.44 17.97 24.23
CA GLN A 19 4.04 17.03 23.20
C GLN A 19 2.67 16.41 23.49
N LYS A 20 1.99 16.01 22.41
CA LYS A 20 0.79 15.17 22.48
C LYS A 20 1.14 13.76 22.05
N ALA A 21 0.39 12.78 22.55
CA ALA A 21 0.56 11.39 22.17
C ALA A 21 -0.79 10.71 21.91
N VAL A 22 -0.79 9.76 20.98
CA VAL A 22 -1.89 8.83 20.78
C VAL A 22 -1.63 7.58 21.61
N PHE A 23 -2.65 7.13 22.33
CA PHE A 23 -2.63 5.95 23.18
C PHE A 23 -3.56 4.89 22.59
N TYR A 24 -3.04 3.68 22.39
CA TYR A 24 -3.83 2.49 22.09
C TYR A 24 -3.16 1.30 22.77
N ALA A 25 -3.92 0.34 23.27
CA ALA A 25 -3.37 -0.70 24.13
C ALA A 25 -4.13 -2.01 24.01
N HIS A 26 -3.39 -3.10 24.11
CA HIS A 26 -3.91 -4.41 24.49
C HIS A 26 -3.82 -4.52 26.01
N ALA A 27 -4.66 -3.77 26.73
CA ALA A 27 -4.55 -3.60 28.18
C ALA A 27 -4.56 -4.92 28.96
N GLY A 28 -5.33 -5.92 28.50
CA GLY A 28 -5.37 -7.25 29.11
C GLY A 28 -4.06 -8.04 28.99
N ALA A 29 -3.20 -7.69 28.02
CA ALA A 29 -1.87 -8.27 27.84
C ALA A 29 -0.75 -7.41 28.44
N GLY A 30 -1.07 -6.25 29.03
CA GLY A 30 -0.07 -5.30 29.53
C GLY A 30 0.75 -4.62 28.42
N GLU A 31 0.23 -4.58 27.18
CA GLU A 31 0.91 -3.96 26.05
C GLU A 31 0.26 -2.62 25.70
N ILE A 32 1.08 -1.57 25.63
CA ILE A 32 0.66 -0.21 25.27
C ILE A 32 1.48 0.27 24.08
N HIS A 33 0.78 0.84 23.10
CA HIS A 33 1.38 1.56 22.01
C HIS A 33 1.20 3.06 22.22
N LEU A 34 2.34 3.73 22.26
CA LEU A 34 2.43 5.15 22.53
C LEU A 34 3.07 5.84 21.33
N ARG A 35 2.37 6.81 20.76
CA ARG A 35 2.84 7.53 19.58
C ARG A 35 2.83 9.04 19.83
N PRO A 36 3.99 9.63 20.22
CA PRO A 36 4.16 11.07 20.22
C PRO A 36 3.91 11.67 18.83
N ILE A 37 3.29 12.84 18.79
CA ILE A 37 2.98 13.55 17.54
C ILE A 37 4.17 14.44 17.17
N LEU A 38 5.12 13.86 16.44
CA LEU A 38 6.34 14.53 15.98
C LEU A 38 6.41 14.58 14.46
N ASN A 39 6.96 15.66 13.92
CA ASN A 39 7.30 15.80 12.51
C ASN A 39 8.81 15.63 12.31
N LEU A 40 9.25 14.42 11.96
CA LEU A 40 10.66 14.08 11.76
C LEU A 40 11.34 14.77 10.56
N LYS A 41 10.64 15.67 9.86
CA LYS A 41 11.24 16.59 8.87
C LYS A 41 11.75 17.89 9.52
N LYS A 42 11.44 18.13 10.80
CA LYS A 42 11.94 19.25 11.59
C LYS A 42 13.08 18.78 12.48
N GLU A 43 14.15 19.55 12.53
CA GLU A 43 15.33 19.22 13.33
C GLU A 43 15.00 19.14 14.82
N GLU A 44 14.17 20.06 15.32
CA GLU A 44 13.78 20.12 16.72
C GLU A 44 12.99 18.86 17.13
N ASP A 45 12.12 18.37 16.26
CA ASP A 45 11.29 17.18 16.51
C ASP A 45 12.12 15.88 16.44
N VAL A 46 13.20 15.85 15.66
CA VAL A 46 14.17 14.73 15.68
C VAL A 46 14.91 14.68 17.02
N ILE A 47 15.34 15.84 17.54
CA ILE A 47 15.97 15.93 18.86
C ILE A 47 14.97 15.49 19.94
N LEU A 48 13.72 15.94 19.87
CA LEU A 48 12.66 15.53 20.78
C LEU A 48 12.37 14.02 20.70
N PHE A 49 12.35 13.44 19.49
CA PHE A 49 12.13 12.01 19.29
C PHE A 49 13.13 11.17 20.09
N ARG A 50 14.42 11.54 20.04
CA ARG A 50 15.46 10.83 20.79
C ARG A 50 15.35 11.05 22.29
N LYS A 51 15.20 12.30 22.75
CA LYS A 51 15.07 12.63 24.18
C LYS A 51 13.89 11.90 24.83
N ILE A 52 12.73 11.94 24.17
CA ILE A 52 11.53 11.24 24.62
C ILE A 52 11.78 9.73 24.68
N SER A 53 12.38 9.15 23.64
CA SER A 53 12.65 7.71 23.61
C SER A 53 13.63 7.26 24.69
N GLU A 54 14.64 8.07 25.01
CA GLU A 54 15.60 7.80 26.08
C GLU A 54 14.96 7.85 27.47
N GLU A 55 14.08 8.82 27.72
CA GLU A 55 13.30 8.92 28.96
C GLU A 55 12.32 7.77 29.10
N VAL A 56 11.63 7.41 28.01
CA VAL A 56 10.74 6.24 27.96
C VAL A 56 11.51 4.95 28.23
N ALA A 57 12.73 4.79 27.70
CA ALA A 57 13.55 3.63 28.04
C ALA A 57 13.92 3.58 29.54
N GLY A 58 14.17 4.73 30.17
CA GLY A 58 14.31 4.84 31.61
C GLY A 58 13.03 4.45 32.36
N LEU A 59 11.88 4.93 31.88
CA LEU A 59 10.58 4.63 32.45
C LEU A 59 10.28 3.13 32.40
N VAL A 60 10.44 2.50 31.22
CA VAL A 60 10.29 1.05 31.03
C VAL A 60 11.17 0.28 32.01
N LYS A 61 12.42 0.71 32.22
CA LYS A 61 13.31 0.08 33.20
C LYS A 61 12.80 0.20 34.64
N ARG A 62 12.28 1.36 35.05
CA ARG A 62 11.70 1.57 36.40
C ARG A 62 10.52 0.62 36.66
N TYR A 63 9.67 0.45 35.66
CA TYR A 63 8.51 -0.43 35.71
C TYR A 63 8.81 -1.90 35.36
N LYS A 64 10.09 -2.26 35.18
CA LYS A 64 10.54 -3.62 34.84
C LYS A 64 9.85 -4.18 33.57
N GLY A 65 9.52 -3.30 32.62
CA GLY A 65 8.86 -3.66 31.36
C GLY A 65 9.84 -3.98 30.22
N ALA A 66 9.29 -4.11 29.01
CA ALA A 66 10.02 -4.31 27.76
C ALA A 66 9.83 -3.12 26.81
N LEU A 67 10.86 -2.75 26.04
CA LEU A 67 10.78 -1.68 25.02
C LEU A 67 9.87 -2.04 23.84
N SER A 68 9.69 -3.33 23.60
CA SER A 68 8.90 -3.88 22.51
C SER A 68 8.22 -5.16 22.97
N GLY A 69 6.88 -5.18 22.95
CA GLY A 69 6.08 -6.37 23.22
C GLY A 69 5.89 -7.24 21.97
N GLU A 70 5.50 -6.60 20.85
CA GLU A 70 5.24 -7.30 19.58
C GLU A 70 6.19 -6.95 18.42
N HIS A 71 6.66 -5.71 18.32
CA HIS A 71 7.29 -5.18 17.10
C HIS A 71 8.79 -5.50 16.95
N GLY A 72 9.41 -6.06 17.98
CA GLY A 72 10.87 -6.19 18.11
C GLY A 72 11.61 -4.86 18.30
N ASP A 73 12.91 -4.94 18.60
CA ASP A 73 13.74 -3.75 18.86
C ASP A 73 14.26 -3.11 17.57
N GLY A 74 14.67 -3.95 16.62
CA GLY A 74 15.18 -3.54 15.31
C GLY A 74 16.38 -2.61 15.43
N ARG A 75 16.34 -1.49 14.68
CA ARG A 75 17.31 -0.39 14.80
C ARG A 75 16.82 0.69 15.75
N VAL A 76 15.52 1.00 15.70
CA VAL A 76 14.90 2.17 16.34
C VAL A 76 14.97 2.14 17.87
N ARG A 77 14.98 0.96 18.50
CA ARG A 77 15.08 0.81 19.97
C ARG A 77 16.46 0.32 20.44
N ALA A 78 17.29 -0.16 19.51
CA ALA A 78 18.50 -0.90 19.86
C ALA A 78 19.54 -0.06 20.63
N GLU A 79 19.61 1.24 20.39
CA GLU A 79 20.46 2.18 21.15
C GLU A 79 20.21 2.07 22.67
N PHE A 80 18.97 1.80 23.10
CA PHE A 80 18.59 1.78 24.51
C PHE A 80 18.60 0.39 25.15
N LEU A 81 18.90 -0.66 24.39
CA LEU A 81 18.93 -2.02 24.94
C LEU A 81 19.88 -2.15 26.14
N PRO A 82 21.13 -1.66 26.12
CA PRO A 82 22.02 -1.75 27.27
C PRO A 82 21.42 -1.15 28.56
N LYS A 83 20.63 -0.08 28.43
CA LYS A 83 19.95 0.59 29.56
C LYS A 83 18.82 -0.26 30.14
N VAL A 84 18.05 -0.92 29.28
CA VAL A 84 16.85 -1.67 29.69
C VAL A 84 17.20 -3.09 30.16
N ILE A 85 17.98 -3.84 29.39
CA ILE A 85 18.32 -5.22 29.74
C ILE A 85 19.59 -5.35 30.58
N GLY A 86 20.40 -4.29 30.70
CA GLY A 86 21.66 -4.28 31.44
C GLY A 86 22.86 -4.64 30.57
N LYS A 87 24.04 -4.18 30.97
CA LYS A 87 25.28 -4.29 30.19
C LYS A 87 25.72 -5.75 30.02
N GLU A 88 25.63 -6.56 31.08
CA GLU A 88 26.03 -7.97 31.04
C GLU A 88 25.18 -8.75 30.03
N ASN A 89 23.86 -8.56 30.05
CA ASN A 89 22.94 -9.20 29.11
C ASN A 89 23.16 -8.72 27.68
N TYR A 90 23.43 -7.43 27.48
CA TYR A 90 23.74 -6.89 26.16
C TYR A 90 25.04 -7.48 25.58
N GLU A 91 26.09 -7.65 26.40
CA GLU A 91 27.33 -8.31 25.96
C GLU A 91 27.12 -9.80 25.60
N LEU A 92 26.17 -10.49 26.26
CA LEU A 92 25.77 -11.83 25.82
C LEU A 92 25.15 -11.83 24.42
N LEU A 93 24.27 -10.86 24.11
CA LEU A 93 23.70 -10.71 22.76
C LEU A 93 24.81 -10.45 21.73
N ARG A 94 25.79 -9.61 22.05
CA ARG A 94 26.95 -9.33 21.18
C ARG A 94 27.78 -10.58 20.94
N ARG A 95 28.08 -11.35 21.98
CA ARG A 95 28.81 -12.62 21.86
C ARG A 95 28.06 -13.62 20.99
N ILE A 96 26.74 -13.75 21.16
CA ILE A 96 25.92 -14.61 20.29
C ILE A 96 26.04 -14.14 18.83
N LYS A 97 25.85 -12.84 18.57
CA LYS A 97 25.98 -12.28 17.22
C LYS A 97 27.35 -12.58 16.60
N GLN A 98 28.43 -12.33 17.32
CA GLN A 98 29.80 -12.54 16.84
C GLN A 98 30.13 -14.02 16.60
N THR A 99 29.57 -14.91 17.42
CA THR A 99 29.78 -16.36 17.28
C THR A 99 29.14 -16.89 15.99
N TRP A 100 27.91 -16.46 15.68
CA TRP A 100 27.15 -16.95 14.54
C TRP A 100 27.32 -16.13 13.26
N ASP A 101 27.76 -14.88 13.38
CA ASP A 101 28.02 -13.97 12.25
C ASP A 101 29.31 -13.17 12.48
N PRO A 102 30.48 -13.83 12.47
CA PRO A 102 31.76 -13.17 12.72
C PRO A 102 32.13 -12.12 11.67
N LYS A 103 31.52 -12.19 10.48
CA LYS A 103 31.71 -11.21 9.39
C LYS A 103 30.69 -10.07 9.43
N GLY A 104 29.68 -10.14 10.30
CA GLY A 104 28.65 -9.11 10.42
C GLY A 104 27.75 -8.92 9.20
N ILE A 105 27.55 -9.96 8.38
CA ILE A 105 26.79 -9.83 7.11
C ILE A 105 25.26 -9.92 7.31
N PHE A 106 24.81 -10.54 8.40
CA PHE A 106 23.38 -10.73 8.66
C PHE A 106 22.77 -9.53 9.39
N ASN A 107 22.22 -8.58 8.62
CA ASN A 107 21.50 -7.41 9.13
C ASN A 107 22.34 -6.56 10.13
N PRO A 108 23.49 -6.01 9.70
CA PRO A 108 24.43 -5.29 10.58
C PRO A 108 23.82 -4.04 11.22
N GLY A 109 24.22 -3.74 12.46
CA GLY A 109 23.81 -2.54 13.21
C GLY A 109 22.36 -2.57 13.70
N LYS A 110 21.79 -3.76 13.89
CA LYS A 110 20.44 -3.99 14.44
C LYS A 110 20.58 -4.91 15.64
N ILE A 111 19.79 -4.65 16.69
CA ILE A 111 19.84 -5.31 18.01
C ILE A 111 21.16 -5.07 18.76
N VAL A 112 22.30 -5.35 18.14
CA VAL A 112 23.63 -5.07 18.69
C VAL A 112 24.41 -4.14 17.78
N ASP A 113 25.32 -3.38 18.40
CA ASP A 113 26.19 -2.41 17.75
C ASP A 113 25.40 -1.44 16.83
N ALA A 114 24.20 -1.08 17.27
CA ALA A 114 23.31 -0.21 16.51
C ALA A 114 23.79 1.24 16.56
N PRO A 115 23.71 1.98 15.44
CA PRO A 115 23.98 3.41 15.45
C PRO A 115 22.90 4.16 16.25
N PRO A 116 23.12 5.44 16.61
CA PRO A 116 22.12 6.27 17.26
C PRO A 116 20.77 6.25 16.52
N MET A 117 19.67 6.27 17.26
CA MET A 117 18.31 6.11 16.72
C MET A 117 17.91 7.26 15.77
N ASP A 118 18.52 8.43 15.96
CA ASP A 118 18.34 9.66 15.20
C ASP A 118 19.26 9.72 13.96
N SER A 119 20.01 8.66 13.68
CA SER A 119 20.76 8.50 12.43
C SER A 119 19.95 7.79 11.35
N SER A 120 20.33 7.95 10.07
CA SER A 120 19.71 7.31 8.88
C SER A 120 18.18 7.36 8.90
N LEU A 121 17.64 8.55 9.16
CA LEU A 121 16.20 8.77 9.13
C LEU A 121 15.68 8.67 7.69
N ARG A 122 14.37 8.46 7.56
CA ARG A 122 13.72 8.42 6.25
C ARG A 122 13.73 9.80 5.56
N TYR A 123 13.74 10.87 6.35
CA TYR A 123 13.70 12.25 5.89
C TYR A 123 14.88 12.98 6.48
N GLU A 124 15.39 13.94 5.71
CA GLU A 124 16.40 14.87 6.20
C GLU A 124 15.71 16.07 6.86
N PRO A 125 16.20 16.53 8.03
CA PRO A 125 15.72 17.77 8.63
C PRO A 125 15.80 18.95 7.64
N GLY A 126 14.76 19.78 7.60
CA GLY A 126 14.66 20.91 6.68
C GLY A 126 14.15 20.55 5.29
N GLN A 127 13.95 19.26 4.99
CA GLN A 127 13.36 18.84 3.72
C GLN A 127 11.94 19.38 3.57
N THR A 128 11.72 20.18 2.52
CA THR A 128 10.38 20.63 2.15
C THR A 128 9.59 19.47 1.58
N THR A 129 8.30 19.42 1.88
CA THR A 129 7.38 18.43 1.29
C THR A 129 6.67 19.12 0.13
N PRO A 130 6.98 18.78 -1.13
CA PRO A 130 6.31 19.36 -2.27
C PRO A 130 4.80 19.14 -2.19
N ASP A 131 4.04 20.12 -2.67
CA ASP A 131 2.61 19.98 -2.89
C ASP A 131 2.36 19.85 -4.39
N TYR A 132 1.59 18.83 -4.76
CA TYR A 132 1.35 18.48 -6.15
C TYR A 132 -0.12 18.63 -6.47
N LYS A 133 -0.40 19.37 -7.54
CA LYS A 133 -1.75 19.44 -8.09
C LYS A 133 -2.14 18.07 -8.62
N THR A 134 -3.24 17.53 -8.10
CA THR A 134 -3.76 16.21 -8.45
C THR A 134 -5.20 16.33 -8.95
N LEU A 135 -5.64 15.37 -9.75
CA LEU A 135 -7.05 15.27 -10.16
C LEU A 135 -7.89 14.66 -9.04
N LEU A 136 -7.38 13.61 -8.39
CA LEU A 136 -8.00 13.01 -7.21
C LEU A 136 -7.74 13.85 -5.96
N ASP A 137 -8.69 13.86 -5.04
CA ASP A 137 -8.57 14.60 -3.78
C ASP A 137 -7.81 13.80 -2.71
N PHE A 138 -6.64 14.30 -2.34
CA PHE A 138 -5.83 13.79 -1.23
C PHE A 138 -5.78 14.75 -0.02
N SER A 139 -6.65 15.76 0.03
CA SER A 139 -6.65 16.81 1.06
C SER A 139 -6.80 16.27 2.48
N ARG A 140 -7.57 15.17 2.66
CA ARG A 140 -7.73 14.48 3.94
C ARG A 140 -6.39 14.07 4.58
N ASP A 141 -5.42 13.70 3.76
CA ASP A 141 -4.08 13.29 4.22
C ASP A 141 -3.04 14.42 4.02
N GLY A 142 -3.47 15.62 3.60
CA GLY A 142 -2.59 16.77 3.35
C GLY A 142 -1.87 16.73 2.00
N GLY A 143 -2.35 15.95 1.04
CA GLY A 143 -1.81 15.82 -0.30
C GLY A 143 -1.25 14.43 -0.61
N ILE A 144 -1.00 14.16 -1.89
CA ILE A 144 -0.62 12.84 -2.38
C ILE A 144 0.65 12.30 -1.71
N LEU A 145 1.66 13.15 -1.50
CA LEU A 145 2.92 12.72 -0.91
C LEU A 145 2.72 12.24 0.54
N ARG A 146 1.96 12.97 1.35
CA ARG A 146 1.64 12.57 2.74
C ARG A 146 0.74 11.32 2.78
N HIS A 147 -0.16 11.13 1.82
CA HIS A 147 -0.90 9.88 1.68
C HIS A 147 0.04 8.68 1.47
N VAL A 148 1.06 8.82 0.60
CA VAL A 148 2.08 7.79 0.40
C VAL A 148 2.90 7.55 1.69
N GLU A 149 3.20 8.61 2.45
CA GLU A 149 3.96 8.55 3.70
C GLU A 149 3.27 7.80 4.84
N LYS A 150 1.95 7.55 4.73
CA LYS A 150 1.23 6.67 5.66
C LYS A 150 1.86 5.27 5.73
N CYS A 151 2.52 4.81 4.65
CA CYS A 151 3.24 3.55 4.65
C CYS A 151 4.37 3.53 5.69
N ASN A 152 4.16 2.77 6.77
CA ASN A 152 5.16 2.60 7.82
C ASN A 152 6.26 1.58 7.45
N GLY A 153 6.03 0.74 6.43
CA GLY A 153 6.99 -0.26 5.96
C GLY A 153 6.92 -1.63 6.63
N SER A 154 5.86 -1.91 7.41
CA SER A 154 5.65 -3.17 8.17
C SER A 154 5.85 -4.43 7.34
N GLY A 155 5.47 -4.40 6.06
CA GLY A 155 5.61 -5.55 5.17
C GLY A 155 4.47 -6.55 5.25
N ASP A 156 3.32 -6.17 5.82
CA ASP A 156 2.08 -6.99 5.78
C ASP A 156 1.69 -7.36 4.35
N CYS A 157 2.02 -6.48 3.39
CA CYS A 157 1.90 -6.71 1.96
C CYS A 157 2.89 -7.75 1.38
N ARG A 158 3.44 -8.64 2.22
CA ARG A 158 4.24 -9.82 1.83
C ARG A 158 3.60 -11.14 2.25
N LYS A 159 2.41 -11.09 2.87
CA LYS A 159 1.58 -12.24 3.24
C LYS A 159 1.44 -13.29 2.13
N LEU A 160 1.70 -14.56 2.45
CA LEU A 160 1.48 -15.64 1.49
C LEU A 160 -0.01 -15.96 1.36
N PRO A 161 -0.48 -16.56 0.24
CA PRO A 161 -1.88 -16.98 0.09
C PRO A 161 -2.37 -17.87 1.24
N THR A 162 -1.48 -18.69 1.81
CA THR A 162 -1.77 -19.59 2.93
C THR A 162 -2.13 -18.89 4.23
N ALA A 163 -1.76 -17.62 4.41
CA ALA A 163 -2.11 -16.86 5.60
C ALA A 163 -3.50 -16.20 5.51
N GLY A 164 -4.22 -16.36 4.40
CA GLY A 164 -5.55 -15.79 4.15
C GLY A 164 -5.55 -14.28 3.85
N GLY A 165 -6.72 -13.70 3.64
CA GLY A 165 -6.88 -12.27 3.30
C GLY A 165 -6.54 -11.94 1.85
N THR A 166 -6.86 -10.71 1.44
CA THR A 166 -6.60 -10.21 0.09
C THR A 166 -5.26 -9.52 0.07
N MET A 167 -4.38 -9.98 -0.81
CA MET A 167 -3.07 -9.37 -0.95
C MET A 167 -2.72 -9.16 -2.42
N CYS A 168 -1.66 -8.39 -2.67
CA CYS A 168 -1.32 -7.95 -4.00
C CYS A 168 -1.06 -9.15 -4.94
N PRO A 169 -1.92 -9.37 -5.95
CA PRO A 169 -1.80 -10.57 -6.78
C PRO A 169 -0.48 -10.64 -7.55
N SER A 170 0.08 -9.48 -7.93
CA SER A 170 1.41 -9.41 -8.55
C SER A 170 2.52 -9.93 -7.63
N TYR A 171 2.49 -9.61 -6.33
CA TYR A 171 3.48 -10.17 -5.41
C TYR A 171 3.27 -11.67 -5.18
N HIS A 172 2.02 -12.12 -5.06
CA HIS A 172 1.74 -13.57 -4.95
C HIS A 172 2.26 -14.36 -6.14
N ALA A 173 2.13 -13.79 -7.34
CA ALA A 173 2.61 -14.40 -8.57
C ALA A 173 4.14 -14.38 -8.70
N THR A 174 4.79 -13.24 -8.43
CA THR A 174 6.23 -13.08 -8.75
C THR A 174 7.17 -13.25 -7.56
N ARG A 175 6.67 -13.09 -6.32
CA ARG A 175 7.47 -13.03 -5.08
C ARG A 175 8.52 -11.91 -5.06
N THR A 176 8.38 -10.91 -5.92
CA THR A 176 9.32 -9.80 -6.05
C THR A 176 8.89 -8.63 -5.18
N GLU A 177 9.82 -8.08 -4.39
CA GLU A 177 9.56 -6.96 -3.49
C GLU A 177 8.93 -5.76 -4.19
N MET A 178 9.34 -5.43 -5.42
CA MET A 178 8.80 -4.30 -6.21
C MET A 178 7.28 -4.37 -6.43
N HIS A 179 6.69 -5.58 -6.39
CA HIS A 179 5.26 -5.78 -6.58
C HIS A 179 4.44 -5.75 -5.30
N THR A 180 5.08 -5.39 -4.17
CA THR A 180 4.40 -5.16 -2.89
C THR A 180 3.89 -3.72 -2.80
N THR A 181 2.88 -3.49 -1.95
CA THR A 181 2.40 -2.14 -1.65
C THR A 181 3.50 -1.26 -1.05
N ARG A 182 4.33 -1.80 -0.15
CA ARG A 182 5.39 -1.01 0.50
C ARG A 182 6.48 -0.57 -0.48
N ALA A 183 6.87 -1.42 -1.43
CA ALA A 183 7.86 -1.03 -2.42
C ALA A 183 7.31 0.03 -3.37
N ARG A 184 6.05 -0.10 -3.79
CA ARG A 184 5.34 0.95 -4.55
C ARG A 184 5.31 2.27 -3.80
N ALA A 185 4.90 2.26 -2.54
CA ALA A 185 4.87 3.47 -1.72
C ALA A 185 6.28 4.07 -1.52
N ASN A 186 7.31 3.25 -1.37
CA ASN A 186 8.69 3.74 -1.27
C ASN A 186 9.16 4.39 -2.57
N ALA A 187 8.89 3.76 -3.73
CA ALA A 187 9.25 4.32 -5.04
C ALA A 187 8.52 5.66 -5.30
N LEU A 188 7.20 5.71 -5.03
CA LEU A 188 6.42 6.94 -5.12
C LEU A 188 6.99 8.04 -4.22
N ARG A 189 7.25 7.71 -2.95
CA ARG A 189 7.76 8.69 -2.00
C ARG A 189 9.12 9.21 -2.42
N GLU A 190 10.04 8.36 -2.85
CA GLU A 190 11.37 8.78 -3.28
C GLU A 190 11.28 9.75 -4.47
N ILE A 191 10.58 9.33 -5.53
CA ILE A 191 10.52 10.08 -6.79
C ILE A 191 9.72 11.37 -6.63
N LEU A 192 8.66 11.37 -5.82
CA LEU A 192 7.88 12.58 -5.54
C LEU A 192 8.51 13.45 -4.43
N SER A 193 9.48 12.96 -3.66
CA SER A 193 10.21 13.85 -2.74
C SER A 193 11.28 14.63 -3.49
N GLN A 194 11.91 14.00 -4.48
CA GLN A 194 13.01 14.57 -5.26
C GLN A 194 12.84 14.19 -6.75
N PRO A 195 11.88 14.79 -7.47
CA PRO A 195 11.64 14.47 -8.86
C PRO A 195 12.82 14.92 -9.74
N GLN A 196 13.14 14.10 -10.76
CA GLN A 196 14.14 14.48 -11.76
C GLN A 196 13.74 15.73 -12.55
N ASP A 197 12.45 15.84 -12.88
CA ASP A 197 11.83 17.03 -13.48
C ASP A 197 10.73 17.56 -12.55
N PRO A 198 10.98 18.66 -11.81
CA PRO A 198 9.99 19.26 -10.92
C PRO A 198 8.71 19.74 -11.62
N LEU A 199 8.75 20.04 -12.92
CA LEU A 199 7.57 20.43 -13.70
C LEU A 199 6.72 19.22 -14.10
N ARG A 200 7.32 18.02 -14.12
CA ARG A 200 6.67 16.75 -14.47
C ARG A 200 7.05 15.65 -13.47
N PRO A 201 6.68 15.79 -12.18
CA PRO A 201 7.16 14.92 -11.11
C PRO A 201 6.70 13.46 -11.24
N PHE A 202 5.60 13.23 -11.97
CA PHE A 202 5.03 11.90 -12.22
C PHE A 202 5.57 11.24 -13.49
N ASP A 203 6.35 11.97 -14.31
CA ASP A 203 6.92 11.48 -15.56
C ASP A 203 8.16 10.61 -15.29
N SER A 204 7.91 9.39 -14.82
CA SER A 204 8.96 8.44 -14.43
C SER A 204 8.64 7.03 -14.91
N GLU A 205 9.53 6.47 -15.74
CA GLU A 205 9.43 5.06 -16.16
C GLU A 205 9.51 4.12 -14.96
N ALA A 206 10.31 4.44 -13.94
CA ALA A 206 10.43 3.62 -12.74
C ALA A 206 9.11 3.57 -11.95
N LEU A 207 8.40 4.71 -11.82
CA LEU A 207 7.07 4.72 -11.20
C LEU A 207 6.07 3.90 -12.01
N LYS A 208 6.07 4.10 -13.34
CA LYS A 208 5.19 3.35 -14.24
C LYS A 208 5.43 1.85 -14.13
N GLU A 209 6.68 1.40 -14.15
CA GLU A 209 7.05 -0.02 -14.02
C GLU A 209 6.57 -0.62 -12.70
N VAL A 210 6.86 0.04 -11.58
CA VAL A 210 6.50 -0.44 -10.24
C VAL A 210 4.97 -0.52 -10.04
N LEU A 211 4.21 0.33 -10.73
CA LEU A 211 2.75 0.36 -10.71
C LEU A 211 2.09 -0.50 -11.78
N ASP A 212 2.82 -0.97 -12.80
CA ASP A 212 2.23 -1.60 -14.01
C ASP A 212 1.35 -2.81 -13.63
N LEU A 213 1.91 -3.75 -12.87
CA LEU A 213 1.20 -4.96 -12.43
C LEU A 213 0.24 -4.76 -11.24
N CYS A 214 0.03 -3.53 -10.77
CA CYS A 214 -0.97 -3.25 -9.75
C CYS A 214 -2.39 -3.36 -10.34
N LEU A 215 -3.23 -4.26 -9.82
CA LEU A 215 -4.60 -4.44 -10.30
C LEU A 215 -5.60 -3.41 -9.74
N SER A 216 -5.15 -2.47 -8.90
CA SER A 216 -6.01 -1.47 -8.26
C SER A 216 -7.18 -2.06 -7.45
N CYS A 217 -7.04 -3.28 -6.91
CA CYS A 217 -8.10 -3.99 -6.19
C CYS A 217 -8.47 -3.41 -4.81
N LYS A 218 -7.80 -2.34 -4.36
CA LYS A 218 -8.01 -1.67 -3.07
C LYS A 218 -7.80 -2.50 -1.79
N ALA A 219 -7.30 -3.74 -1.87
CA ALA A 219 -6.94 -4.52 -0.68
C ALA A 219 -5.96 -3.80 0.26
N CYS A 220 -5.03 -3.03 -0.31
CA CYS A 220 -4.12 -2.17 0.45
C CYS A 220 -4.80 -1.03 1.22
N ALA A 221 -5.95 -0.54 0.76
CA ALA A 221 -6.69 0.50 1.45
C ALA A 221 -7.48 -0.06 2.64
N SER A 222 -8.00 -1.29 2.51
CA SER A 222 -8.86 -1.94 3.51
C SER A 222 -8.12 -2.83 4.51
N GLU A 223 -7.13 -3.61 4.06
CA GLU A 223 -6.45 -4.61 4.89
C GLU A 223 -5.11 -4.13 5.47
N CYS A 224 -4.49 -3.10 4.89
CA CYS A 224 -3.25 -2.58 5.44
C CYS A 224 -3.53 -1.80 6.73
N PRO A 225 -2.80 -2.04 7.84
CA PRO A 225 -2.93 -1.24 9.05
C PRO A 225 -2.68 0.26 8.81
N SER A 226 -1.86 0.58 7.82
CA SER A 226 -1.58 1.97 7.41
C SER A 226 -2.62 2.58 6.47
N THR A 227 -3.60 1.80 5.97
CA THR A 227 -4.67 2.26 5.05
C THR A 227 -4.15 3.09 3.86
N VAL A 228 -3.06 2.63 3.23
CA VAL A 228 -2.48 3.27 2.04
C VAL A 228 -3.28 2.86 0.81
N ASP A 229 -3.98 3.79 0.16
CA ASP A 229 -4.76 3.53 -1.04
C ASP A 229 -3.88 3.56 -2.29
N MET A 230 -3.17 2.46 -2.53
CA MET A 230 -2.34 2.30 -3.72
C MET A 230 -3.15 2.30 -5.03
N ALA A 231 -4.45 2.04 -4.98
CA ALA A 231 -5.30 2.10 -6.18
C ALA A 231 -5.52 3.56 -6.59
N ALA A 232 -5.86 4.43 -5.63
CA ALA A 232 -5.97 5.88 -5.86
C ALA A 232 -4.63 6.48 -6.29
N LEU A 233 -3.54 6.12 -5.61
CA LEU A 233 -2.19 6.54 -5.99
C LEU A 233 -1.83 6.13 -7.41
N LYS A 234 -2.08 4.87 -7.80
CA LYS A 234 -1.85 4.42 -9.17
C LYS A 234 -2.68 5.22 -10.17
N ALA A 235 -3.96 5.42 -9.89
CA ALA A 235 -4.85 6.14 -10.80
C ALA A 235 -4.34 7.56 -11.07
N GLU A 236 -3.96 8.29 -10.02
CA GLU A 236 -3.40 9.64 -10.15
C GLU A 236 -2.07 9.65 -10.90
N VAL A 237 -1.11 8.78 -10.52
CA VAL A 237 0.20 8.72 -11.19
C VAL A 237 0.05 8.39 -12.68
N MET A 238 -0.81 7.42 -13.03
CA MET A 238 -1.03 7.04 -14.42
C MET A 238 -1.73 8.15 -15.21
N TYR A 239 -2.70 8.86 -14.61
CA TYR A 239 -3.33 10.03 -15.21
C TYR A 239 -2.29 11.10 -15.56
N GLN A 240 -1.46 11.49 -14.58
CA GLN A 240 -0.42 12.51 -14.76
C GLN A 240 0.62 12.10 -15.80
N TYR A 241 1.06 10.84 -15.76
CA TYR A 241 1.98 10.28 -16.76
C TYR A 241 1.35 10.33 -18.17
N GLN A 242 0.06 10.00 -18.31
CA GLN A 242 -0.64 10.01 -19.60
C GLN A 242 -0.93 11.42 -20.14
N LEU A 243 -0.92 12.47 -19.32
CA LEU A 243 -0.96 13.83 -19.84
C LEU A 243 0.27 14.15 -20.69
N ASN A 244 1.43 13.54 -20.39
CA ASN A 244 2.67 13.75 -21.13
C ASN A 244 2.85 12.77 -22.30
N HIS A 245 2.41 11.52 -22.12
CA HIS A 245 2.65 10.44 -23.10
C HIS A 245 1.43 10.06 -23.95
N GLY A 246 0.26 10.58 -23.60
CA GLY A 246 -1.01 10.16 -24.18
C GLY A 246 -1.42 8.73 -23.80
N TYR A 247 -2.50 8.26 -24.43
CA TYR A 247 -3.06 6.93 -24.20
C TYR A 247 -2.70 5.99 -25.35
N SER A 248 -2.13 4.83 -25.02
CA SER A 248 -1.86 3.78 -26.00
C SER A 248 -3.15 3.26 -26.65
N LEU A 249 -3.05 2.66 -27.84
CA LEU A 249 -4.16 1.99 -28.49
C LEU A 249 -4.81 0.95 -27.56
N ARG A 250 -3.98 0.17 -26.85
CA ARG A 250 -4.43 -0.79 -25.85
C ARG A 250 -5.31 -0.12 -24.79
N ASN A 251 -4.87 0.99 -24.21
CA ASN A 251 -5.65 1.70 -23.18
C ASN A 251 -7.01 2.15 -23.72
N ARG A 252 -7.04 2.69 -24.95
CA ARG A 252 -8.28 3.12 -25.61
C ARG A 252 -9.23 1.94 -25.89
N LEU A 253 -8.71 0.79 -26.32
CA LEU A 253 -9.52 -0.41 -26.57
C LEU A 253 -10.16 -0.93 -25.28
N PHE A 254 -9.41 -0.99 -24.19
CA PHE A 254 -9.94 -1.48 -22.91
C PHE A 254 -10.91 -0.47 -22.27
N ALA A 255 -10.59 0.82 -22.29
CA ALA A 255 -11.48 1.88 -21.78
C ALA A 255 -12.77 1.99 -22.61
N GLY A 256 -12.69 1.77 -23.92
CA GLY A 256 -13.83 1.78 -24.85
C GLY A 256 -14.50 0.43 -25.05
N SER A 257 -14.22 -0.56 -24.19
CA SER A 257 -14.71 -1.94 -24.39
C SER A 257 -16.24 -1.99 -24.54
N HIS A 258 -16.97 -1.22 -23.75
CA HIS A 258 -18.43 -1.08 -23.86
C HIS A 258 -18.90 -0.74 -25.28
N GLU A 259 -18.35 0.32 -25.87
CA GLU A 259 -18.71 0.77 -27.22
C GLU A 259 -18.29 -0.26 -28.28
N LEU A 260 -17.13 -0.91 -28.10
CA LEU A 260 -16.68 -1.98 -29.00
C LEU A 260 -17.65 -3.16 -29.02
N TYR A 261 -18.12 -3.62 -27.86
CA TYR A 261 -19.12 -4.70 -27.80
C TYR A 261 -20.49 -4.26 -28.32
N ARG A 262 -20.91 -3.02 -28.02
CA ARG A 262 -22.17 -2.44 -28.53
C ARG A 262 -22.18 -2.41 -30.06
N LEU A 263 -21.10 -1.92 -30.69
CA LEU A 263 -20.94 -1.89 -32.15
C LEU A 263 -20.78 -3.30 -32.73
N GLY A 264 -19.96 -4.14 -32.07
CA GLY A 264 -19.73 -5.52 -32.47
C GLY A 264 -21.00 -6.36 -32.52
N ARG A 265 -22.00 -6.04 -31.68
CA ARG A 265 -23.32 -6.69 -31.69
C ARG A 265 -24.06 -6.53 -33.02
N VAL A 266 -23.95 -5.36 -33.67
CA VAL A 266 -24.60 -5.09 -34.97
C VAL A 266 -24.14 -6.09 -36.03
N ALA A 267 -22.86 -6.47 -36.00
CA ALA A 267 -22.25 -7.46 -36.89
C ALA A 267 -21.78 -8.71 -36.12
N ARG A 268 -22.60 -9.19 -35.16
CA ARG A 268 -22.23 -10.28 -34.24
C ARG A 268 -21.59 -11.51 -34.93
N PRO A 269 -22.15 -12.07 -36.03
CA PRO A 269 -21.55 -13.24 -36.67
C PRO A 269 -20.11 -12.99 -37.11
N LEU A 270 -19.84 -11.82 -37.69
CA LEU A 270 -18.50 -11.42 -38.14
C LEU A 270 -17.58 -11.16 -36.94
N ALA A 271 -18.04 -10.41 -35.94
CA ALA A 271 -17.26 -10.12 -34.74
C ALA A 271 -16.84 -11.41 -34.01
N ASN A 272 -17.77 -12.35 -33.84
CA ASN A 272 -17.47 -13.63 -33.22
C ASN A 272 -16.54 -14.49 -34.08
N ALA A 273 -16.75 -14.54 -35.41
CA ALA A 273 -15.84 -15.27 -36.30
C ALA A 273 -14.40 -14.75 -36.20
N LEU A 274 -14.20 -13.44 -36.08
CA LEU A 274 -12.88 -12.84 -35.88
C LEU A 274 -12.27 -13.17 -34.51
N MET A 275 -13.08 -13.16 -33.44
CA MET A 275 -12.60 -13.43 -32.07
C MET A 275 -12.32 -14.92 -31.80
N THR A 276 -13.03 -15.83 -32.47
CA THR A 276 -12.90 -17.28 -32.24
C THR A 276 -11.99 -17.98 -33.24
N ASN A 277 -11.76 -17.41 -34.43
CA ASN A 277 -10.82 -17.97 -35.39
C ASN A 277 -9.37 -17.79 -34.87
N PRO A 278 -8.57 -18.86 -34.72
CA PRO A 278 -7.24 -18.78 -34.11
C PRO A 278 -6.27 -17.78 -34.79
N LEU A 279 -6.32 -17.68 -36.12
CA LEU A 279 -5.44 -16.79 -36.88
C LEU A 279 -5.86 -15.33 -36.70
N ALA A 280 -7.15 -15.03 -36.92
CA ALA A 280 -7.68 -13.68 -36.75
C ALA A 280 -7.54 -13.21 -35.30
N ALA A 281 -7.89 -14.05 -34.33
CA ALA A 281 -7.75 -13.77 -32.91
C ALA A 281 -6.28 -13.54 -32.51
N SER A 282 -5.32 -14.25 -33.10
CA SER A 282 -3.89 -14.02 -32.85
C SER A 282 -3.46 -12.63 -33.31
N VAL A 283 -3.90 -12.21 -34.49
CA VAL A 283 -3.63 -10.86 -35.02
C VAL A 283 -4.26 -9.78 -34.13
N LEU A 284 -5.55 -9.95 -33.77
CA LEU A 284 -6.27 -9.04 -32.88
C LEU A 284 -5.59 -8.93 -31.51
N LYS A 285 -5.22 -10.06 -30.91
CA LYS A 285 -4.52 -10.08 -29.62
C LYS A 285 -3.19 -9.36 -29.68
N LYS A 286 -2.39 -9.59 -30.73
CA LYS A 286 -1.11 -8.90 -30.93
C LYS A 286 -1.32 -7.38 -31.07
N ALA A 287 -2.28 -6.96 -31.89
CA ALA A 287 -2.58 -5.54 -32.10
C ALA A 287 -3.11 -4.85 -30.83
N ALA A 288 -3.91 -5.55 -30.02
CA ALA A 288 -4.47 -5.04 -28.76
C ALA A 288 -3.51 -5.18 -27.56
N GLY A 289 -2.31 -5.76 -27.74
CA GLY A 289 -1.38 -6.03 -26.64
C GLY A 289 -1.91 -7.04 -25.60
N ILE A 290 -2.70 -8.01 -26.05
CA ILE A 290 -3.27 -9.09 -25.24
C ILE A 290 -2.36 -10.31 -25.34
N HIS A 291 -2.10 -10.96 -24.21
CA HIS A 291 -1.24 -12.14 -24.16
C HIS A 291 -1.79 -13.28 -25.04
N PRO A 292 -0.98 -13.96 -25.88
CA PRO A 292 -1.45 -14.95 -26.87
C PRO A 292 -2.29 -16.11 -26.30
N ARG A 293 -2.01 -16.52 -25.06
CA ARG A 293 -2.76 -17.58 -24.35
C ARG A 293 -4.12 -17.15 -23.78
N ARG A 294 -4.54 -15.89 -23.93
CA ARG A 294 -5.87 -15.43 -23.51
C ARG A 294 -6.91 -15.69 -24.59
N SER A 295 -8.13 -15.98 -24.15
CA SER A 295 -9.33 -15.99 -24.98
C SER A 295 -9.89 -14.57 -25.10
N LEU A 296 -10.53 -14.29 -26.24
CA LEU A 296 -11.36 -13.11 -26.42
C LEU A 296 -12.81 -13.51 -26.11
N PRO A 297 -13.55 -12.79 -25.27
CA PRO A 297 -14.92 -13.17 -24.95
C PRO A 297 -15.81 -12.96 -26.18
N PRO A 298 -16.58 -13.97 -26.62
CA PRO A 298 -17.51 -13.81 -27.73
C PRO A 298 -18.70 -12.93 -27.32
N ILE A 299 -19.32 -12.26 -28.30
CA ILE A 299 -20.53 -11.46 -28.06
C ILE A 299 -21.73 -12.40 -27.91
N PRO A 300 -22.46 -12.34 -26.77
CA PRO A 300 -23.67 -13.13 -26.55
C PRO A 300 -24.77 -12.74 -27.54
N LYS A 301 -25.75 -13.62 -27.73
CA LYS A 301 -26.88 -13.38 -28.65
C LYS A 301 -27.85 -12.35 -28.05
N GLU A 302 -28.17 -12.53 -26.77
CA GLU A 302 -29.04 -11.67 -25.98
C GLU A 302 -28.18 -10.82 -25.04
N THR A 303 -28.55 -9.57 -24.80
CA THR A 303 -27.93 -8.72 -23.76
C THR A 303 -28.81 -8.74 -22.53
N TRP A 304 -28.24 -8.50 -21.34
CA TRP A 304 -29.06 -8.44 -20.12
C TRP A 304 -30.21 -7.44 -20.23
N ARG A 305 -29.93 -6.19 -20.68
CA ARG A 305 -30.97 -5.17 -20.89
C ARG A 305 -31.99 -5.56 -21.97
N GLY A 306 -31.58 -6.37 -22.94
CA GLY A 306 -32.45 -6.82 -24.03
C GLY A 306 -33.46 -7.84 -23.50
N TRP A 307 -32.97 -8.81 -22.74
CA TRP A 307 -33.80 -9.77 -22.01
C TRP A 307 -34.76 -9.07 -21.04
N PHE A 308 -34.26 -8.14 -20.21
CA PHE A 308 -35.08 -7.43 -19.23
C PHE A 308 -36.22 -6.65 -19.88
N ASN A 309 -35.93 -5.88 -20.93
CA ASN A 309 -36.93 -5.10 -21.65
C ASN A 309 -37.95 -5.97 -22.42
N ASN A 310 -37.61 -7.21 -22.75
CA ASN A 310 -38.48 -8.17 -23.43
C ASN A 310 -39.34 -9.00 -22.47
N GLY A 311 -39.61 -8.50 -21.27
CA GLY A 311 -40.39 -9.20 -20.25
C GLY A 311 -39.55 -10.18 -19.43
N GLY A 312 -38.30 -9.83 -19.14
CA GLY A 312 -37.52 -10.55 -18.13
C GLY A 312 -38.31 -10.63 -16.82
N ASN A 313 -38.24 -11.78 -16.13
CA ASN A 313 -39.10 -12.06 -14.97
C ASN A 313 -39.01 -10.93 -13.94
N ASP A 314 -40.12 -10.24 -13.70
CA ASP A 314 -40.30 -9.35 -12.57
C ASP A 314 -40.96 -10.18 -11.45
N PRO A 315 -40.19 -10.69 -10.47
CA PRO A 315 -40.78 -11.45 -9.39
C PRO A 315 -41.72 -10.55 -8.60
N ALA A 316 -43.01 -10.88 -8.61
CA ALA A 316 -44.01 -10.19 -7.80
C ALA A 316 -43.58 -10.25 -6.31
N GLY A 317 -43.08 -9.12 -5.80
CA GLY A 317 -42.56 -9.01 -4.45
C GLY A 317 -42.94 -7.67 -3.82
N GLU A 318 -43.16 -7.66 -2.51
CA GLU A 318 -43.50 -6.45 -1.75
C GLU A 318 -42.31 -5.51 -1.56
N LYS A 319 -41.10 -5.90 -1.99
CA LYS A 319 -39.86 -5.16 -1.80
C LYS A 319 -39.29 -4.69 -3.14
N GLU A 320 -38.83 -3.45 -3.15
CA GLU A 320 -38.13 -2.86 -4.29
C GLU A 320 -36.67 -3.34 -4.33
N VAL A 321 -36.22 -3.81 -5.50
CA VAL A 321 -34.85 -4.26 -5.74
C VAL A 321 -34.20 -3.39 -6.83
N TYR A 322 -33.08 -2.77 -6.50
CA TYR A 322 -32.27 -2.00 -7.44
C TYR A 322 -31.16 -2.89 -8.03
N LEU A 323 -31.28 -3.23 -9.31
CA LEU A 323 -30.23 -3.98 -10.02
C LEU A 323 -29.33 -3.06 -10.84
N PHE A 324 -28.03 -3.10 -10.56
CA PHE A 324 -27.03 -2.35 -11.30
C PHE A 324 -26.38 -3.26 -12.37
N CYS A 325 -26.80 -3.11 -13.62
CA CYS A 325 -26.22 -3.84 -14.74
C CYS A 325 -25.00 -3.09 -15.30
N ASP A 326 -23.80 -3.62 -15.02
CA ASP A 326 -22.54 -3.10 -15.55
C ASP A 326 -22.32 -3.47 -17.04
N GLU A 327 -21.24 -2.95 -17.63
CA GLU A 327 -20.90 -3.23 -19.03
C GLU A 327 -20.60 -4.70 -19.33
N PHE A 328 -20.04 -5.44 -18.36
CA PHE A 328 -19.66 -6.84 -18.53
C PHE A 328 -20.89 -7.74 -18.50
N THR A 329 -21.76 -7.53 -17.52
CA THR A 329 -23.05 -8.21 -17.36
C THR A 329 -23.95 -7.93 -18.56
N ASN A 330 -23.95 -6.70 -19.11
CA ASN A 330 -24.82 -6.43 -20.24
C ASN A 330 -24.34 -7.08 -21.55
N TYR A 331 -23.05 -6.96 -21.88
CA TYR A 331 -22.54 -7.24 -23.23
C TYR A 331 -21.56 -8.42 -23.33
N THR A 332 -21.01 -8.91 -22.23
CA THR A 332 -19.96 -9.95 -22.24
C THR A 332 -20.48 -11.26 -21.65
N ASP A 333 -21.05 -11.20 -20.46
CA ASP A 333 -21.56 -12.37 -19.74
C ASP A 333 -22.91 -12.05 -19.08
N PRO A 334 -24.02 -12.08 -19.83
CA PRO A 334 -25.35 -11.75 -19.32
C PRO A 334 -25.99 -12.88 -18.52
N ALA A 335 -25.46 -14.11 -18.60
CA ALA A 335 -26.06 -15.26 -17.95
C ALA A 335 -26.19 -15.10 -16.41
N PRO A 336 -25.17 -14.62 -15.67
CA PRO A 336 -25.29 -14.38 -14.22
C PRO A 336 -26.36 -13.34 -13.84
N GLY A 337 -26.68 -12.40 -14.73
CA GLY A 337 -27.71 -11.39 -14.47
C GLY A 337 -29.13 -11.81 -14.87
N ILE A 338 -29.25 -12.80 -15.77
CA ILE A 338 -30.54 -13.37 -16.22
C ILE A 338 -31.01 -14.49 -15.28
N ALA A 339 -30.06 -15.18 -14.64
CA ALA A 339 -30.27 -16.38 -13.81
C ALA A 339 -31.09 -16.13 -12.54
#